data_AF-A0A1L3I8Y3-F1
#
_entry.id   AF-A0A1L3I8Y3-F1
#
_cell.length_a   1.000
_cell.length_b   1.000
_cell.length_c   1.000
_cell.angle_alpha   90.00
_cell.angle_beta   90.00
_cell.angle_gamma   90.00
#
_symmetry.space_group_name_H-M   'P 1'
#
loop_
_entity.id
_entity.type
_entity.pdbx_description
1 polymer ?
#
loop_
_entity_poly.entity_id
_entity_poly.type
_entity_poly.pdbx_seq_one_letter_code
_entity_poly.pdbx_strand_id
1 'polypeptide(L)'
;MMLEARSLTGAALETALPDLAALRIEVFRAFPYLYEGDAEYEQQYLRAYRDTADAILVAAYDGDKIIGAATGMPLVDHGDASQLHGFAGDMGAVFYCAESVLLPEYRGQGLGHAFFDHRETHAQSLGFAKSAFCAVIRPDTHPLRPADYRSHDVFWTKRGYAPMPDVEAEFSWRDVGDERESRKKLRFWMRDL
;
A
#
# COMPACT_ATOMS: atom_id res chain seq x y z
N MET A 1 24.38 -3.36 10.76
CA MET A 1 22.96 -2.98 10.89
C MET A 1 22.14 -4.20 10.54
N MET A 2 21.17 -4.57 11.38
CA MET A 2 20.30 -5.70 11.10
C MET A 2 18.94 -5.15 10.69
N LEU A 3 18.65 -5.21 9.40
CA LEU A 3 17.33 -4.89 8.88
C LEU A 3 16.43 -6.10 9.03
N GLU A 4 15.23 -5.90 9.55
CA GLU A 4 14.28 -6.98 9.81
C GLU A 4 12.86 -6.52 9.45
N ALA A 5 12.06 -7.41 8.86
CA ALA A 5 10.62 -7.20 8.67
C ALA A 5 9.84 -8.09 9.64
N ARG A 6 8.81 -7.55 10.28
CA ARG A 6 7.97 -8.25 11.25
C ARG A 6 6.49 -8.04 10.95
N SER A 7 5.71 -9.11 11.01
CA SER A 7 4.25 -9.04 10.97
C SER A 7 3.70 -8.61 12.33
N LEU A 8 2.87 -7.56 12.34
CA LEU A 8 2.17 -7.03 13.50
C LEU A 8 0.66 -7.15 13.26
N THR A 9 -0.05 -7.62 14.29
CA THR A 9 -1.52 -7.73 14.34
C THR A 9 -2.02 -7.26 15.70
N GLY A 10 -3.32 -6.99 15.83
CA GLY A 10 -3.95 -6.58 17.10
C GLY A 10 -3.25 -5.38 17.75
N ALA A 11 -2.95 -5.46 19.05
CA ALA A 11 -2.35 -4.36 19.80
C ALA A 11 -0.98 -3.91 19.27
N ALA A 12 -0.18 -4.83 18.72
CA ALA A 12 1.11 -4.48 18.14
C ALA A 12 0.96 -3.67 16.85
N LEU A 13 -0.06 -4.00 16.03
CA LEU A 13 -0.45 -3.21 14.86
C LEU A 13 -0.91 -1.81 15.30
N GLU A 14 -1.83 -1.72 16.27
CA GLU A 14 -2.35 -0.45 16.78
C GLU A 14 -1.22 0.48 17.25
N THR A 15 -0.23 -0.09 17.95
CA THR A 15 0.94 0.65 18.44
C THR A 15 1.80 1.21 17.30
N ALA A 16 1.85 0.56 16.14
CA ALA A 16 2.66 0.98 14.99
C ALA A 16 1.93 1.93 14.02
N LEU A 17 0.63 2.18 14.21
CA LEU A 17 -0.13 3.07 13.32
C LEU A 17 0.40 4.51 13.27
N PRO A 18 0.88 5.13 14.38
CA PRO A 18 1.47 6.46 14.32
C PRO A 18 2.73 6.53 13.43
N ASP A 19 3.59 5.52 13.50
CA ASP A 19 4.79 5.44 12.64
C ASP A 19 4.40 5.23 11.17
N LEU A 20 3.39 4.39 10.90
CA LEU A 20 2.84 4.22 9.55
C LEU A 20 2.27 5.52 8.99
N ALA A 21 1.53 6.30 9.79
CA ALA A 21 0.99 7.59 9.36
C ALA A 21 2.11 8.56 8.95
N ALA A 22 3.17 8.66 9.76
CA ALA A 22 4.34 9.50 9.44
C ALA A 22 5.03 9.04 8.15
N LEU A 23 5.24 7.73 7.99
CA LEU A 23 5.84 7.16 6.78
C LEU A 23 4.97 7.38 5.53
N ARG A 24 3.65 7.29 5.64
CA ARG A 24 2.73 7.58 4.53
C ARG A 24 2.86 9.03 4.06
N ILE A 25 2.85 9.99 4.99
CA ILE A 25 3.03 11.41 4.66
C ILE A 25 4.38 11.62 3.97
N GLU A 26 5.47 11.09 4.53
CA GLU A 26 6.81 11.30 3.98
C GLU A 26 7.00 10.62 2.62
N VAL A 27 6.65 9.33 2.51
CA VAL A 27 6.93 8.52 1.32
C VAL A 27 5.96 8.84 0.19
N PHE A 28 4.67 9.02 0.47
CA PHE A 28 3.69 9.34 -0.57
C PHE A 28 3.77 10.79 -1.04
N ARG A 29 4.48 11.68 -0.34
CA ARG A 29 4.82 13.01 -0.88
C ARG A 29 5.64 12.94 -2.17
N ALA A 30 6.38 11.83 -2.38
CA ALA A 30 7.15 11.62 -3.60
C ALA A 30 6.29 11.11 -4.77
N PHE A 31 6.82 11.27 -6.00
CA PHE A 31 6.21 10.70 -7.20
C PHE A 31 6.15 9.15 -7.08
N PRO A 32 5.04 8.49 -7.47
CA PRO A 32 3.92 9.00 -8.26
C PRO A 32 2.71 9.51 -7.46
N TYR A 33 2.71 9.37 -6.13
CA TYR A 33 1.56 9.75 -5.31
C TYR A 33 1.43 11.26 -5.17
N LEU A 34 2.55 11.96 -4.92
CA LEU A 34 2.59 13.41 -4.72
C LEU A 34 1.61 13.89 -3.65
N TYR A 35 1.33 13.05 -2.66
CA TYR A 35 0.29 13.27 -1.67
C TYR A 35 0.73 14.32 -0.64
N GLU A 36 -0.06 15.39 -0.52
CA GLU A 36 0.06 16.40 0.52
C GLU A 36 -0.85 16.03 1.70
N GLY A 37 -0.42 15.03 2.47
CA GLY A 37 -1.19 14.45 3.56
C GLY A 37 -1.28 15.30 4.82
N ASP A 38 -2.30 15.00 5.62
CA ASP A 38 -2.56 15.61 6.92
C ASP A 38 -2.62 14.53 8.02
N ALA A 39 -2.04 14.82 9.18
CA ALA A 39 -1.93 13.84 10.26
C ALA A 39 -3.28 13.42 10.86
N GLU A 40 -4.27 14.31 10.91
CA GLU A 40 -5.61 13.99 11.41
C GLU A 40 -6.32 13.03 10.45
N TYR A 41 -6.24 13.31 9.14
CA TYR A 41 -6.77 12.41 8.12
C TYR A 41 -6.13 11.02 8.18
N GLU A 42 -4.80 10.96 8.27
CA GLU A 42 -4.07 9.69 8.33
C GLU A 42 -4.47 8.85 9.55
N GLN A 43 -4.62 9.48 10.72
CA GLN A 43 -5.11 8.78 11.91
C GLN A 43 -6.52 8.22 11.70
N GLN A 44 -7.41 8.96 11.05
CA GLN A 44 -8.78 8.48 10.80
C GLN A 44 -8.79 7.35 9.77
N TYR A 45 -8.02 7.49 8.69
CA TYR A 45 -7.90 6.49 7.62
C TYR A 45 -7.36 5.15 8.17
N LEU A 46 -6.33 5.21 9.01
CA LEU A 46 -5.67 4.02 9.54
C LEU A 46 -6.46 3.29 10.65
N ARG A 47 -7.53 3.89 11.19
CA ARG A 47 -8.40 3.21 12.20
C ARG A 47 -9.00 1.91 11.68
N ALA A 48 -9.27 1.81 10.38
CA ALA A 48 -9.82 0.59 9.80
C ALA A 48 -8.93 -0.64 10.08
N TYR A 49 -7.60 -0.49 10.08
CA TYR A 49 -6.68 -1.60 10.38
C TYR A 49 -6.72 -2.07 11.83
N ARG A 50 -7.11 -1.19 12.76
CA ARG A 50 -7.35 -1.58 14.16
C ARG A 50 -8.67 -2.36 14.29
N ASP A 51 -9.69 -1.93 13.56
CA ASP A 51 -11.04 -2.43 13.72
C ASP A 51 -11.32 -3.71 12.89
N THR A 52 -10.43 -4.05 11.95
CA THR A 52 -10.50 -5.26 11.13
C THR A 52 -9.64 -6.39 11.74
N ALA A 53 -10.29 -7.45 12.20
CA ALA A 53 -9.61 -8.57 12.88
C ALA A 53 -8.52 -9.25 12.03
N ASP A 54 -8.75 -9.34 10.72
CA ASP A 54 -7.87 -10.00 9.76
C ASP A 54 -6.80 -9.07 9.16
N ALA A 55 -6.68 -7.84 9.67
CA ALA A 55 -5.68 -6.88 9.24
C ALA A 55 -4.26 -7.24 9.71
N ILE A 56 -3.28 -6.87 8.89
CA ILE A 56 -1.86 -7.00 9.17
C ILE A 56 -1.11 -5.71 8.84
N LEU A 57 -0.09 -5.40 9.62
CA LEU A 57 0.93 -4.41 9.33
C LEU A 57 2.30 -5.10 9.39
N VAL A 58 3.04 -5.07 8.29
CA VAL A 58 4.41 -5.57 8.20
C VAL A 58 5.35 -4.38 8.39
N ALA A 59 6.01 -4.30 9.54
CA ALA A 59 6.95 -3.22 9.86
C ALA A 59 8.38 -3.65 9.54
N ALA A 60 9.11 -2.81 8.80
CA ALA A 60 10.54 -2.95 8.58
C ALA A 60 11.30 -2.09 9.60
N TYR A 61 12.28 -2.68 10.26
CA TYR A 61 13.04 -2.10 11.36
C TYR A 61 14.51 -1.90 10.99
N ASP A 62 15.08 -0.81 11.52
CA ASP A 62 16.52 -0.60 11.71
C ASP A 62 16.76 -0.36 13.20
N GLY A 63 17.17 -1.42 13.91
CA GLY A 63 17.14 -1.43 15.38
C GLY A 63 15.70 -1.34 15.90
N ASP A 64 15.41 -0.31 16.70
CA ASP A 64 14.07 -0.06 17.25
C ASP A 64 13.22 0.88 16.38
N LYS A 65 13.80 1.45 15.32
CA LYS A 65 13.11 2.41 14.45
C LYS A 65 12.37 1.69 13.32
N ILE A 66 11.09 2.01 13.13
CA ILE A 66 10.35 1.61 11.92
C ILE A 66 10.81 2.51 10.76
N ILE A 67 11.36 1.90 9.72
CA ILE A 67 11.90 2.57 8.52
C ILE A 67 11.06 2.31 7.26
N GLY A 68 10.06 1.45 7.39
CA GLY A 68 9.06 1.19 6.36
C GLY A 68 7.93 0.35 6.92
N ALA A 69 6.79 0.38 6.26
CA ALA A 69 5.64 -0.40 6.64
C ALA A 69 4.81 -0.77 5.40
N ALA A 70 4.16 -1.93 5.47
CA ALA A 70 3.16 -2.33 4.51
C ALA A 70 1.95 -2.93 5.22
N THR A 71 0.77 -2.80 4.65
CA THR A 71 -0.45 -3.29 5.29
C THR A 71 -1.24 -4.20 4.37
N GLY A 72 -2.17 -4.94 4.97
CA GLY A 72 -3.23 -5.59 4.22
C GLY A 72 -4.39 -6.03 5.10
N MET A 73 -5.52 -6.29 4.46
CA MET A 73 -6.76 -6.78 5.08
C MET A 73 -7.66 -7.39 3.99
N PRO A 74 -8.77 -8.08 4.33
CA PRO A 74 -9.77 -8.49 3.34
C PRO A 74 -10.26 -7.29 2.52
N LEU A 75 -10.37 -7.42 1.19
CA LEU A 75 -10.76 -6.30 0.32
C LEU A 75 -12.10 -5.69 0.74
N VAL A 76 -13.07 -6.53 1.12
CA VAL A 76 -14.42 -6.11 1.54
C VAL A 76 -14.44 -5.22 2.78
N ASP A 77 -13.41 -5.28 3.62
CA ASP A 77 -13.28 -4.48 4.85
C ASP A 77 -12.47 -3.18 4.62
N HIS A 78 -11.88 -3.03 3.43
CA HIS A 78 -11.08 -1.86 3.08
C HIS A 78 -11.96 -0.78 2.43
N GLY A 79 -11.71 0.50 2.75
CA GLY A 79 -12.47 1.63 2.17
C GLY A 79 -12.45 1.64 0.63
N ASP A 80 -11.37 1.13 0.05
CA ASP A 80 -11.17 0.97 -1.39
C ASP A 80 -12.20 0.05 -2.07
N ALA A 81 -12.84 -0.87 -1.36
CA ALA A 81 -13.90 -1.71 -1.94
C ALA A 81 -15.03 -0.86 -2.54
N SER A 82 -15.35 0.27 -1.91
CA SER A 82 -16.39 1.17 -2.39
C SER A 82 -15.99 1.99 -3.63
N GLN A 83 -14.68 2.14 -3.86
CA GLN A 83 -14.12 2.90 -4.97
C GLN A 83 -13.79 2.01 -6.18
N LEU A 84 -13.91 0.69 -6.03
CA LEU A 84 -13.58 -0.28 -7.07
C LEU A 84 -14.63 -0.29 -8.18
N HIS A 85 -14.17 -0.16 -9.41
CA HIS A 85 -15.00 -0.23 -10.62
C HIS A 85 -14.48 -1.32 -11.56
N GLY A 86 -15.40 -2.01 -12.24
CA GLY A 86 -15.07 -3.00 -13.27
C GLY A 86 -14.69 -4.39 -12.75
N PHE A 87 -14.58 -4.61 -11.44
CA PHE A 87 -14.31 -5.94 -10.89
C PHE A 87 -15.58 -6.81 -10.85
N ALA A 88 -15.60 -7.87 -11.65
CA ALA A 88 -16.72 -8.82 -11.72
C ALA A 88 -16.51 -10.09 -10.87
N GLY A 89 -15.38 -10.19 -10.15
CA GLY A 89 -15.06 -11.34 -9.30
C GLY A 89 -15.66 -11.23 -7.89
N ASP A 90 -15.45 -12.29 -7.10
CA ASP A 90 -15.80 -12.28 -5.68
C ASP A 90 -14.77 -11.48 -4.87
N MET A 91 -15.17 -10.33 -4.34
CA MET A 91 -14.33 -9.49 -3.49
C MET A 91 -13.99 -10.17 -2.16
N GLY A 92 -14.85 -11.08 -1.67
CA GLY A 92 -14.60 -11.85 -0.45
C GLY A 92 -13.45 -12.84 -0.58
N ALA A 93 -13.05 -13.19 -1.81
CA ALA A 93 -11.91 -14.06 -2.09
C ALA A 93 -10.57 -13.29 -2.24
N VAL A 94 -10.57 -11.96 -2.08
CA VAL A 94 -9.40 -11.11 -2.33
C VAL A 94 -8.86 -10.52 -1.03
N PHE A 95 -7.59 -10.82 -0.75
CA PHE A 95 -6.82 -10.11 0.26
C PHE A 95 -6.17 -8.88 -0.36
N TYR A 96 -6.42 -7.71 0.22
CA TYR A 96 -5.96 -6.43 -0.30
C TYR A 96 -4.68 -5.98 0.42
N CYS A 97 -3.57 -5.99 -0.33
CA CYS A 97 -2.27 -5.48 0.06
C CYS A 97 -2.21 -3.97 -0.18
N ALA A 98 -2.65 -3.18 0.79
CA ALA A 98 -2.71 -1.73 0.66
C ALA A 98 -1.31 -1.08 0.76
N GLU A 99 -1.02 -0.37 1.84
CA GLU A 99 0.17 0.47 1.92
C GLU A 99 1.47 -0.31 1.69
N SER A 100 2.44 0.34 1.08
CA SER A 100 3.81 -0.16 0.93
C SER A 100 4.75 1.05 0.88
N VAL A 101 5.11 1.52 2.07
CA VAL A 101 5.95 2.71 2.28
C VAL A 101 7.30 2.31 2.82
N LEU A 102 8.37 2.81 2.20
CA LEU A 102 9.74 2.54 2.60
C LEU A 102 10.58 3.78 2.34
N LEU A 103 11.31 4.21 3.37
CA LEU A 103 12.22 5.34 3.30
C LEU A 103 13.26 5.13 2.17
N PRO A 104 13.55 6.16 1.35
CA PRO A 104 14.38 6.02 0.15
C PRO A 104 15.74 5.37 0.39
N GLU A 105 16.41 5.69 1.49
CA GLU A 105 17.74 5.21 1.85
C GLU A 105 17.79 3.71 2.21
N TYR A 106 16.64 3.10 2.48
CA TYR A 106 16.52 1.66 2.77
C TYR A 106 16.05 0.81 1.57
N ARG A 107 15.83 1.43 0.40
CA ARG A 107 15.40 0.72 -0.81
C ARG A 107 16.52 -0.13 -1.41
N GLY A 108 16.14 -1.17 -2.15
CA GLY A 108 17.09 -2.08 -2.80
C GLY A 108 17.72 -3.13 -1.86
N GLN A 109 17.28 -3.20 -0.61
CA GLN A 109 17.82 -4.12 0.41
C GLN A 109 16.90 -5.33 0.70
N GLY A 110 15.98 -5.65 -0.22
CA GLY A 110 15.09 -6.82 -0.09
C GLY A 110 13.81 -6.61 0.74
N LEU A 111 13.68 -5.49 1.47
CA LEU A 111 12.51 -5.22 2.31
C LEU A 111 11.18 -5.19 1.54
N GLY A 112 11.19 -4.71 0.29
CA GLY A 112 10.01 -4.76 -0.57
C GLY A 112 9.55 -6.19 -0.87
N HIS A 113 10.47 -7.16 -0.99
CA HIS A 113 10.09 -8.57 -1.11
C HIS A 113 9.46 -9.06 0.19
N ALA A 114 10.09 -8.78 1.33
CA ALA A 114 9.57 -9.18 2.63
C ALA A 114 8.15 -8.64 2.89
N PHE A 115 7.86 -7.39 2.54
CA PHE A 115 6.50 -6.83 2.66
C PHE A 115 5.43 -7.65 1.92
N PHE A 116 5.74 -8.14 0.72
CA PHE A 116 4.82 -8.99 0.00
C PHE A 116 4.79 -10.40 0.58
N ASP A 117 5.94 -11.00 0.89
CA ASP A 117 6.01 -12.37 1.44
C ASP A 117 5.20 -12.49 2.74
N HIS A 118 5.33 -11.53 3.65
CA HIS A 118 4.59 -11.52 4.91
C HIS A 118 3.08 -11.35 4.71
N ARG A 119 2.65 -10.46 3.79
CA ARG A 119 1.22 -10.24 3.51
C ARG A 119 0.58 -11.40 2.75
N GLU A 120 1.28 -11.98 1.78
CA GLU A 120 0.85 -13.15 1.02
C GLU A 120 0.73 -14.37 1.95
N THR A 121 1.69 -14.58 2.85
CA THR A 121 1.63 -15.66 3.87
C THR A 121 0.43 -15.48 4.80
N HIS A 122 0.17 -14.25 5.25
CA HIS A 122 -0.99 -13.94 6.10
C HIS A 122 -2.31 -14.14 5.35
N ALA A 123 -2.39 -13.74 4.09
CA ALA A 123 -3.56 -13.98 3.25
C ALA A 123 -3.85 -15.49 3.08
N GLN A 124 -2.80 -16.28 2.81
CA GLN A 124 -2.92 -17.74 2.67
C GLN A 124 -3.34 -18.40 3.99
N SER A 125 -2.83 -17.96 5.14
CA SER A 125 -3.20 -18.54 6.44
C SER A 125 -4.67 -18.29 6.80
N LEU A 126 -5.26 -17.22 6.26
CA LEU A 126 -6.68 -16.89 6.36
C LEU A 126 -7.54 -17.54 5.26
N GLY A 127 -6.93 -18.25 4.31
CA GLY A 127 -7.66 -18.98 3.25
C GLY A 127 -8.02 -18.15 2.02
N PHE A 128 -7.45 -16.96 1.85
CA PHE A 128 -7.65 -16.16 0.63
C PHE A 128 -6.96 -16.81 -0.57
N ALA A 129 -7.66 -16.84 -1.71
CA ALA A 129 -7.15 -17.40 -2.95
C ALA A 129 -6.43 -16.37 -3.84
N LYS A 130 -6.62 -15.08 -3.55
CA LYS A 130 -6.11 -13.98 -4.37
C LYS A 130 -5.50 -12.89 -3.50
N SER A 131 -4.45 -12.27 -4.02
CA SER A 131 -3.89 -11.04 -3.47
C SER A 131 -3.97 -9.94 -4.52
N ALA A 132 -4.37 -8.75 -4.09
CA ALA A 132 -4.47 -7.59 -4.94
C ALA A 132 -3.96 -6.32 -4.27
N PHE A 133 -3.62 -5.33 -5.07
CA PHE A 133 -3.34 -3.96 -4.64
C PHE A 133 -3.68 -3.01 -5.78
N CYS A 134 -3.65 -1.70 -5.55
CA CYS A 134 -3.72 -0.74 -6.65
C CYS A 134 -2.54 0.23 -6.64
N ALA A 135 -2.23 0.78 -7.80
CA ALA A 135 -1.15 1.74 -7.99
C ALA A 135 -1.65 2.95 -8.78
N VAL A 136 -1.29 4.15 -8.32
CA VAL A 136 -1.67 5.40 -8.99
C VAL A 136 -1.15 5.48 -10.42
N ILE A 137 -2.02 5.93 -11.31
CA ILE A 137 -1.71 6.16 -12.72
C ILE A 137 -1.31 7.62 -12.90
N ARG A 138 -0.08 7.85 -13.35
CA ARG A 138 0.42 9.18 -13.73
C ARG A 138 0.90 9.15 -15.19
N PRO A 139 0.74 10.24 -15.96
CA PRO A 139 1.31 10.33 -17.29
C PRO A 139 2.84 10.35 -17.22
N ASP A 140 3.51 9.75 -18.21
CA ASP A 140 4.98 9.80 -18.30
C ASP A 140 5.52 11.22 -18.51
N THR A 141 4.66 12.14 -18.95
CA THR A 141 4.99 13.57 -19.12
C THR A 141 4.70 14.40 -17.88
N HIS A 142 4.38 13.78 -16.72
CA HIS A 142 4.08 14.53 -15.51
C HIS A 142 5.26 15.41 -15.09
N PRO A 143 5.08 16.72 -14.83
CA PRO A 143 6.18 17.66 -14.62
C PRO A 143 7.06 17.33 -13.41
N LEU A 144 6.46 16.73 -12.37
CA LEU A 144 7.17 16.29 -11.16
C LEU A 144 7.73 14.86 -11.24
N ARG A 145 7.67 14.18 -12.40
CA ARG A 145 8.23 12.84 -12.57
C ARG A 145 9.76 12.92 -12.63
N PRO A 146 10.50 12.25 -11.72
CA PRO A 146 11.96 12.22 -11.79
C PRO A 146 12.47 11.57 -13.09
N ALA A 147 13.59 12.06 -13.61
CA ALA A 147 14.20 11.53 -14.82
C ALA A 147 14.66 10.07 -14.67
N ASP A 148 15.05 9.68 -13.45
CA ASP A 148 15.50 8.35 -13.06
C ASP A 148 14.39 7.50 -12.43
N TYR A 149 13.12 7.93 -12.51
CA TYR A 149 11.99 7.18 -11.97
C TYR A 149 11.92 5.77 -12.57
N ARG A 150 11.81 4.77 -11.69
CA ARG A 150 11.61 3.37 -12.06
C ARG A 150 10.28 2.91 -11.48
N SER A 151 9.36 2.49 -12.34
CA SER A 151 8.13 1.87 -11.88
C SER A 151 8.41 0.53 -11.20
N HIS A 152 7.54 0.18 -10.26
CA HIS A 152 7.53 -1.14 -9.62
C HIS A 152 6.87 -2.23 -10.49
N ASP A 153 6.34 -1.90 -11.67
CA ASP A 153 5.71 -2.84 -12.62
C ASP A 153 6.54 -4.10 -12.85
N VAL A 154 7.85 -3.96 -13.10
CA VAL A 154 8.75 -5.09 -13.33
C VAL A 154 8.88 -5.95 -12.06
N PHE A 155 8.93 -5.33 -10.89
CA PHE A 155 9.00 -6.03 -9.60
C PHE A 155 7.70 -6.81 -9.35
N TRP A 156 6.53 -6.19 -9.54
CA TRP A 156 5.23 -6.83 -9.38
C TRP A 156 5.00 -7.97 -10.38
N THR A 157 5.35 -7.77 -11.65
CA THR A 157 5.24 -8.80 -12.69
C THR A 157 6.09 -10.02 -12.36
N LYS A 158 7.32 -9.83 -11.86
CA LYS A 158 8.19 -10.93 -11.41
C LYS A 158 7.65 -11.67 -10.19
N ARG A 159 6.78 -11.05 -9.40
CA ARG A 159 6.04 -11.68 -8.30
C ARG A 159 4.73 -12.34 -8.74
N GLY A 160 4.42 -12.36 -10.04
CA GLY A 160 3.21 -12.99 -10.58
C GLY A 160 1.96 -12.11 -10.53
N TYR A 161 2.07 -10.84 -10.14
CA TYR A 161 0.96 -9.89 -10.25
C TYR A 161 0.82 -9.42 -11.70
N ALA A 162 -0.42 -9.42 -12.20
CA ALA A 162 -0.78 -8.85 -13.49
C ALA A 162 -1.63 -7.60 -13.29
N PRO A 163 -1.44 -6.55 -14.12
CA PRO A 163 -2.33 -5.40 -14.11
C PRO A 163 -3.71 -5.82 -14.63
N MET A 164 -4.77 -5.24 -14.06
CA MET A 164 -6.14 -5.39 -14.50
C MET A 164 -6.56 -4.11 -15.24
N PRO A 165 -6.51 -4.07 -16.59
CA PRO A 165 -6.63 -2.82 -17.34
C PRO A 165 -7.98 -2.11 -17.14
N ASP A 166 -9.05 -2.90 -16.95
CA ASP A 166 -10.43 -2.42 -16.82
C ASP A 166 -10.90 -2.34 -15.37
N VAL A 167 -10.00 -2.58 -14.40
CA VAL A 167 -10.31 -2.51 -12.97
C VAL A 167 -9.55 -1.35 -12.35
N GLU A 168 -10.29 -0.30 -12.02
CA GLU A 168 -9.76 0.94 -11.49
C GLU A 168 -10.43 1.29 -10.16
N ALA A 169 -9.73 2.09 -9.35
CA ALA A 169 -10.33 2.84 -8.26
C ALA A 169 -10.04 4.33 -8.39
N GLU A 170 -10.93 5.16 -7.86
CA GLU A 170 -10.76 6.61 -7.79
C GLU A 170 -10.62 7.07 -6.34
N PHE A 171 -9.59 7.85 -6.04
CA PHE A 171 -9.44 8.50 -4.74
C PHE A 171 -9.20 9.99 -4.93
N SER A 172 -9.66 10.79 -3.98
CA SER A 172 -9.40 12.22 -3.96
C SER A 172 -8.32 12.51 -2.93
N TRP A 173 -7.31 13.25 -3.35
CA TRP A 173 -6.33 13.85 -2.46
C TRP A 173 -5.72 15.09 -3.12
N ARG A 174 -5.05 15.91 -2.31
CA ARG A 174 -4.34 17.10 -2.76
C ARG A 174 -2.91 16.74 -3.16
N ASP A 175 -2.52 17.08 -4.38
CA ASP A 175 -1.12 16.92 -4.80
C ASP A 175 -0.25 18.03 -4.18
N VAL A 176 1.04 17.76 -4.03
CA VAL A 176 2.02 18.76 -3.56
C VAL A 176 1.98 20.00 -4.45
N GLY A 177 1.73 21.16 -3.83
CA GLY A 177 1.66 22.46 -4.50
C GLY A 177 0.27 22.84 -5.03
N ASP A 178 -0.70 21.92 -5.00
CA ASP A 178 -2.08 22.22 -5.36
C ASP A 178 -2.84 22.82 -4.17
N GLU A 179 -3.83 23.69 -4.44
CA GLU A 179 -4.68 24.27 -3.39
C GLU A 179 -5.86 23.37 -3.01
N ARG A 180 -6.26 22.44 -3.89
CA ARG A 180 -7.50 21.66 -3.77
C ARG A 180 -7.25 20.20 -4.11
N GLU A 181 -8.10 19.33 -3.57
CA GLU A 181 -8.11 17.92 -3.95
C GLU A 181 -8.57 17.74 -5.40
N SER A 182 -8.04 16.69 -6.02
CA SER A 182 -8.51 16.21 -7.32
C SER A 182 -8.55 14.68 -7.33
N ARG A 183 -9.41 14.11 -8.17
CA ARG A 183 -9.56 12.67 -8.31
C ARG A 183 -8.37 12.06 -9.04
N LYS A 184 -7.91 10.92 -8.57
CA LYS A 184 -6.77 10.18 -9.07
C LYS A 184 -7.20 8.76 -9.35
N LYS A 185 -6.78 8.26 -10.50
CA LYS A 185 -7.05 6.87 -10.91
C LYS A 185 -5.95 5.96 -10.43
N LEU A 186 -6.33 4.82 -9.89
CA LEU A 186 -5.43 3.76 -9.47
C LEU A 186 -5.82 2.50 -10.23
N ARG A 187 -4.84 1.78 -10.77
CA ARG A 187 -5.05 0.52 -11.47
C ARG A 187 -4.84 -0.64 -10.52
N PHE A 188 -5.77 -1.60 -10.53
CA PHE A 188 -5.62 -2.83 -9.77
C PHE A 188 -4.59 -3.76 -10.40
N TRP A 189 -3.86 -4.44 -9.53
CA TRP A 189 -2.96 -5.54 -9.83
C TRP A 189 -3.38 -6.73 -8.99
N MET A 190 -3.35 -7.92 -9.57
CA MET A 190 -3.83 -9.12 -8.90
C MET A 190 -3.00 -10.34 -9.28
N ARG A 191 -2.89 -11.27 -8.34
CA ARG A 191 -2.39 -12.63 -8.57
C ARG A 191 -3.24 -13.63 -7.81
N ASP A 192 -3.14 -14.88 -8.24
CA ASP A 192 -3.52 -16.04 -7.45
C ASP A 192 -2.42 -16.33 -6.40
N LEU A 193 -2.84 -16.78 -5.22
CA LEU A 193 -1.99 -17.13 -4.07
C LEU A 193 -1.70 -18.63 -3.99
#